data_AF-A0A7S0HK92-F1
#
_entry.id   AF-A0A7S0HK92-F1
#
_cell.length_a   1.000
_cell.length_b   1.000
_cell.length_c   1.000
_cell.angle_alpha   90.00
_cell.angle_beta   90.00
_cell.angle_gamma   90.00
#
_symmetry.space_group_name_H-M   'P 1'
#
loop_
_entity.id
_entity.type
_entity.pdbx_description
1 polymer ?
#
loop_
_entity_poly.entity_id
_entity_poly.type
_entity_poly.pdbx_seq_one_letter_code
_entity_poly.pdbx_strand_id
1 'polypeptide(L)'
;ERHGTVEGFAARYMAKGYTSCWGDVPPPDSFTTFNSRTYLQAELHQATPSPTYAAGRDDDQITKDFILFAKGEFTGLVSVKDNTGQRSFDNYMAYPSALSGFPSDHAVVETQIVRIRSP
;
A
#
# COMPACT_ATOMS: atom_id res chain seq x y z
N GLU A 1 -8.55 9.87 20.61
CA GLU A 1 -8.21 8.71 19.75
C GLU A 1 -7.19 9.14 18.70
N ARG A 2 -6.18 8.33 18.37
CA ARG A 2 -5.28 8.65 17.25
C ARG A 2 -6.01 8.37 15.94
N HIS A 3 -6.67 9.39 15.41
CA HIS A 3 -7.23 9.33 14.06
C HIS A 3 -6.07 9.28 13.06
N GLY A 4 -5.99 8.23 12.24
CA GLY A 4 -5.09 8.20 11.07
C GLY A 4 -3.92 7.20 11.09
N THR A 5 -3.80 6.33 12.10
CA THR A 5 -2.77 5.26 12.06
C THR A 5 -3.31 3.99 11.39
N VAL A 6 -2.40 3.14 10.91
CA VAL A 6 -2.71 1.82 10.33
C VAL A 6 -3.44 0.94 11.35
N GLU A 7 -3.00 0.95 12.60
CA GLU A 7 -3.64 0.20 13.70
C GLU A 7 -5.03 0.75 14.00
N GLY A 8 -5.20 2.08 13.95
CA GLY A 8 -6.49 2.73 14.10
C GLY A 8 -7.45 2.37 12.98
N PHE A 9 -6.96 2.23 11.74
CA PHE A 9 -7.75 1.72 10.63
C PHE A 9 -8.09 0.24 10.80
N ALA A 10 -7.13 -0.57 11.27
CA ALA A 10 -7.33 -1.98 11.57
C ALA A 10 -8.44 -2.22 12.59
N ALA A 11 -8.40 -1.50 13.70
CA ALA A 11 -9.44 -1.54 14.73
C ALA A 11 -10.84 -1.26 14.14
N ARG A 12 -10.96 -0.33 13.19
CA ARG A 12 -12.24 0.06 12.58
C ARG A 12 -12.82 -0.99 11.65
N TYR A 13 -12.02 -1.60 10.77
CA TYR A 13 -12.57 -2.65 9.90
C TYR A 13 -12.88 -3.94 10.69
N MET A 14 -12.09 -4.25 11.71
CA MET A 14 -12.36 -5.40 12.60
C MET A 14 -13.68 -5.22 13.36
N ALA A 15 -13.94 -4.02 13.89
CA ALA A 15 -15.20 -3.70 14.57
C ALA A 15 -16.44 -3.84 13.65
N LYS A 16 -16.24 -3.85 12.33
CA LYS A 16 -17.28 -4.04 11.32
C LYS A 16 -17.38 -5.49 10.80
N GLY A 17 -16.61 -6.43 11.36
CA GLY A 17 -16.63 -7.83 10.94
C GLY A 17 -15.81 -8.13 9.68
N TYR A 18 -14.89 -7.25 9.30
CA TYR A 18 -13.98 -7.47 8.17
C TYR A 18 -12.58 -7.88 8.64
N THR A 19 -11.81 -8.44 7.72
CA THR A 19 -10.35 -8.51 7.77
C THR A 19 -9.79 -7.96 6.46
N SER A 20 -8.46 -7.94 6.29
CA SER A 20 -7.81 -7.34 5.12
C SER A 20 -6.77 -8.24 4.46
N CYS A 21 -6.31 -7.84 3.27
CA CYS A 21 -5.14 -8.44 2.62
C CYS A 21 -3.86 -8.40 3.46
N TRP A 22 -3.81 -7.52 4.48
CA TRP A 22 -2.72 -7.39 5.46
C TRP A 22 -3.07 -8.03 6.82
N GLY A 23 -4.21 -8.72 6.92
CA GLY A 23 -4.69 -9.35 8.14
C GLY A 23 -5.36 -8.37 9.10
N ASP A 24 -5.45 -8.76 10.38
CA ASP A 24 -6.04 -7.98 11.48
C ASP A 24 -5.01 -7.06 12.17
N VAL A 25 -3.73 -7.38 11.97
CA VAL A 25 -2.58 -6.59 12.43
C VAL A 25 -1.69 -6.39 11.21
N PRO A 26 -1.94 -5.34 10.41
CA PRO A 26 -1.13 -5.07 9.23
C PRO A 26 0.35 -4.90 9.60
N PRO A 27 1.28 -5.54 8.89
CA PRO A 27 2.69 -5.38 9.19
C PRO A 27 3.18 -3.98 8.79
N PRO A 28 4.22 -3.48 9.47
CA PRO A 28 4.71 -2.11 9.28
C PRO A 28 5.31 -1.87 7.89
N ASP A 29 5.66 -2.91 7.14
CA ASP A 29 6.23 -2.85 5.78
C ASP A 29 5.19 -3.03 4.66
N SER A 30 3.89 -2.99 4.98
CA SER A 30 2.78 -2.98 4.00
C SER A 30 2.69 -1.66 3.22
N PHE A 31 3.79 -0.94 3.00
CA PHE A 31 3.79 0.29 2.21
C PHE A 31 3.35 -0.01 0.79
N THR A 32 2.39 0.77 0.31
CA THR A 32 1.86 0.69 -1.05
C THR A 32 2.03 2.00 -1.80
N THR A 33 2.34 3.09 -1.10
CA THR A 33 2.53 4.40 -1.72
C THR A 33 3.97 4.85 -1.64
N PHE A 34 4.38 5.57 -2.68
CA PHE A 34 5.61 6.33 -2.70
C PHE A 34 5.27 7.74 -3.19
N ASN A 35 5.20 8.72 -2.28
CA ASN A 35 4.66 10.05 -2.60
C ASN A 35 5.69 11.03 -3.18
N SER A 36 6.92 10.58 -3.49
CA SER A 36 7.95 11.47 -4.04
C SER A 36 7.56 11.91 -5.47
N ARG A 37 7.02 13.13 -5.61
CA ARG A 37 6.60 13.66 -6.91
C ARG A 37 7.84 14.07 -7.70
N THR A 38 8.15 13.31 -8.74
CA THR A 38 9.28 13.56 -9.65
C THR A 38 8.95 14.61 -10.73
N TYR A 39 7.68 15.02 -10.85
CA TYR A 39 7.24 16.01 -11.84
C TYR A 39 6.53 17.18 -11.17
N LEU A 40 6.90 18.40 -11.59
CA LEU A 40 6.11 19.61 -11.35
C LEU A 40 4.77 19.44 -12.08
N GLN A 41 3.68 19.20 -11.35
CA GLN A 41 2.41 19.76 -11.81
C GLN A 41 2.61 21.29 -11.82
N ALA A 42 2.18 21.97 -12.88
CA ALA A 42 2.39 23.41 -13.05
C ALA A 42 1.87 24.26 -11.86
N GLU A 43 1.02 23.69 -11.02
CA GLU A 43 0.39 24.35 -9.87
C GLU A 43 0.99 23.95 -8.50
N LEU A 44 1.91 22.98 -8.43
CA LEU A 44 2.44 22.45 -7.16
C LEU A 44 3.97 22.32 -7.18
N HIS A 45 4.64 23.29 -6.56
CA HIS A 45 6.09 23.30 -6.29
C HIS A 45 6.49 22.28 -5.20
N GLN A 46 6.15 21.01 -5.38
CA GLN A 46 6.57 19.93 -4.47
C GLN A 46 7.38 18.87 -5.23
N ALA A 47 8.36 19.30 -6.00
CA ALA A 47 9.34 18.40 -6.57
C ALA A 47 10.46 18.15 -5.55
N THR A 48 10.63 16.90 -5.13
CA THR A 48 11.75 16.50 -4.26
C THR A 48 13.01 16.31 -5.12
N PRO A 49 14.16 16.95 -4.80
CA PRO A 49 15.40 16.74 -5.54
C PRO A 49 15.95 15.30 -5.42
N SER A 50 16.56 14.78 -6.49
CA SER A 50 17.12 13.42 -6.61
C SER A 50 17.97 12.92 -5.42
N PRO A 51 18.86 13.73 -4.78
CA PRO A 51 19.66 13.26 -3.65
C PRO A 51 18.86 13.04 -2.35
N THR A 52 17.69 13.65 -2.22
CA THR A 52 16.82 13.56 -1.03
C THR A 52 15.92 12.33 -1.03
N TYR A 53 15.77 11.61 -2.16
CA TYR A 53 14.96 10.38 -2.26
C TYR A 53 15.47 9.26 -1.34
N ALA A 54 16.80 9.16 -1.17
CA ALA A 54 17.40 8.14 -0.32
C ALA A 54 17.26 8.46 1.17
N ALA A 55 17.05 9.73 1.52
CA ALA A 55 16.97 10.23 2.90
C ALA A 55 15.52 10.45 3.40
N GLY A 56 14.55 10.66 2.51
CA GLY A 56 13.14 10.92 2.83
C GLY A 56 12.24 9.69 2.96
N ARG A 57 12.80 8.53 3.35
CA ARG A 57 12.06 7.25 3.41
C ARG A 57 10.86 7.26 4.36
N ASP A 58 10.89 8.13 5.38
CA ASP A 58 9.93 8.07 6.48
C ASP A 58 8.59 8.77 6.19
N ASP A 59 8.56 9.71 5.23
CA ASP A 59 7.38 10.55 4.97
C ASP A 59 6.63 10.13 3.69
N ASP A 60 7.34 9.49 2.77
CA ASP A 60 6.84 9.15 1.43
C ASP A 60 6.31 7.71 1.32
N GLN A 61 6.68 6.81 2.23
CA GLN A 61 6.25 5.41 2.27
C GLN A 61 5.11 5.22 3.27
N ILE A 62 3.88 5.12 2.78
CA ILE A 62 2.70 4.95 3.63
C ILE A 62 1.89 3.73 3.19
N THR A 63 1.46 2.93 4.16
CA THR A 63 0.43 1.90 3.98
C THR A 63 -0.92 2.59 3.84
N LYS A 64 -1.44 2.68 2.61
CA LYS A 64 -2.75 3.30 2.35
C LYS A 64 -3.77 2.33 1.77
N ASP A 65 -3.31 1.31 1.04
CA ASP A 65 -4.19 0.46 0.24
C ASP A 65 -4.51 -0.86 0.95
N PHE A 66 -5.81 -1.12 1.13
CA PHE A 66 -6.34 -2.30 1.78
C PHE A 66 -7.46 -2.90 0.94
N ILE A 67 -7.43 -4.22 0.75
CA ILE A 67 -8.57 -4.99 0.25
C ILE A 67 -9.24 -5.63 1.44
N LEU A 68 -10.48 -5.25 1.73
CA LEU A 68 -11.27 -5.77 2.84
C LEU A 68 -12.19 -6.89 2.39
N PHE A 69 -12.31 -7.93 3.20
CA PHE A 69 -13.23 -9.04 2.97
C PHE A 69 -13.86 -9.51 4.28
N ALA A 70 -15.08 -10.05 4.19
CA ALA A 70 -15.87 -10.43 5.36
C ALA A 70 -15.18 -11.56 6.14
N LYS A 71 -14.94 -11.32 7.43
CA LYS A 71 -14.25 -12.26 8.30
C LYS A 71 -15.15 -13.45 8.58
N GLY A 72 -14.64 -14.66 8.38
CA GLY A 72 -15.42 -15.90 8.53
C GLY A 72 -16.18 -16.32 7.28
N GLU A 73 -16.34 -15.44 6.28
CA GLU A 73 -16.86 -15.82 4.96
C GLU A 73 -15.75 -16.09 3.95
N PHE A 74 -14.65 -15.35 4.04
CA PHE A 74 -13.48 -15.53 3.20
C PHE A 74 -12.22 -15.66 4.06
N THR A 75 -11.26 -16.45 3.58
CA THR A 75 -9.89 -16.45 4.11
C THR A 75 -8.93 -16.01 3.01
N GLY A 76 -8.00 -15.13 3.38
CA GLY A 76 -6.88 -14.77 2.52
C GLY A 76 -5.89 -15.93 2.42
N LEU A 77 -5.32 -16.12 1.24
CA LEU A 77 -4.26 -17.09 0.99
C LEU A 77 -2.91 -16.38 0.91
N VAL A 78 -2.77 -15.52 -0.09
CA VAL A 78 -1.54 -14.79 -0.40
C VAL A 78 -1.94 -13.39 -0.85
N SER A 79 -1.20 -12.40 -0.35
CA SER A 79 -1.27 -11.02 -0.79
C SER A 79 0.10 -10.61 -1.32
N VAL A 80 0.11 -9.91 -2.45
CA VAL A 80 1.34 -9.41 -3.09
C VAL A 80 1.21 -7.93 -3.42
N LYS A 81 2.37 -7.29 -3.60
CA LYS A 81 2.50 -5.91 -4.06
C LYS A 81 3.29 -5.90 -5.37
N ASP A 82 2.99 -4.97 -6.25
CA ASP A 82 3.77 -4.75 -7.48
C ASP A 82 3.89 -3.25 -7.76
N ASN A 83 5.12 -2.77 -7.84
CA ASN A 83 5.45 -1.41 -8.28
C ASN A 83 6.34 -1.41 -9.54
N THR A 84 6.59 -2.56 -10.14
CA THR A 84 7.45 -2.74 -11.32
C THR A 84 6.67 -3.05 -12.60
N GLY A 85 5.41 -3.51 -12.46
CA GLY A 85 4.61 -4.03 -13.55
C GLY A 85 5.00 -5.46 -13.97
N GLN A 86 5.86 -6.13 -13.19
CA GLN A 86 6.37 -7.48 -13.44
C GLN A 86 5.98 -8.46 -12.33
N ARG A 87 4.94 -8.16 -11.54
CA ARG A 87 4.53 -8.91 -10.35
C ARG A 87 5.64 -9.02 -9.30
N SER A 88 6.44 -7.97 -9.16
CA SER A 88 7.48 -7.89 -8.14
C SER A 88 7.49 -6.52 -7.48
N PHE A 89 7.91 -6.49 -6.21
CA PHE A 89 7.96 -5.28 -5.42
C PHE A 89 9.41 -4.92 -5.11
N ASP A 90 9.83 -3.73 -5.54
CA ASP A 90 11.12 -3.15 -5.20
C ASP A 90 10.93 -2.03 -4.16
N ASN A 91 11.38 -2.29 -2.92
CA ASN A 91 11.30 -1.34 -1.80
C ASN A 91 12.15 -0.06 -2.01
N TYR A 92 13.05 -0.05 -3.00
CA TYR A 92 13.96 1.05 -3.27
C TYR A 92 13.63 1.80 -4.57
N MET A 93 12.64 1.31 -5.32
CA MET A 93 12.22 1.97 -6.54
C MET A 93 11.25 3.09 -6.24
N ALA A 94 11.53 4.29 -6.74
CA ALA A 94 10.57 5.38 -6.75
C ALA A 94 9.57 5.20 -7.89
N TYR A 95 8.28 5.43 -7.64
CA TYR A 95 7.20 5.35 -8.62
C TYR A 95 6.13 6.43 -8.36
N PRO A 96 5.54 7.04 -9.41
CA PRO A 96 5.79 6.78 -10.83
C PRO A 96 7.12 7.41 -11.26
N SER A 97 7.85 6.74 -12.15
CA SER A 97 9.07 7.32 -12.74
C SER A 97 9.18 6.94 -14.21
N ALA A 98 9.72 7.85 -15.02
CA ALA A 98 10.01 7.58 -16.43
C ALA A 98 11.04 6.45 -16.62
N LEU A 99 11.85 6.17 -15.59
CA LEU A 99 12.86 5.11 -15.61
C LEU A 99 12.27 3.72 -15.34
N SER A 100 11.25 3.64 -14.48
CA SER A 100 10.62 2.37 -14.13
C SER A 100 9.50 1.96 -15.08
N GLY A 101 8.90 2.92 -15.80
CA GLY A 101 7.75 2.67 -16.67
C GLY A 101 6.46 2.33 -15.91
N PHE A 102 6.48 2.33 -14.58
CA PHE A 102 5.31 2.05 -13.76
C PHE A 102 4.42 3.31 -13.65
N PRO A 103 3.13 3.25 -14.02
CA PRO A 103 2.33 4.43 -14.33
C PRO A 103 1.59 5.06 -13.13
N SER A 104 1.90 4.63 -11.90
CA SER A 104 1.13 4.97 -10.69
C SER A 104 2.06 5.35 -9.53
N ASP A 105 1.58 6.17 -8.60
CA ASP A 105 2.17 6.49 -7.27
C ASP A 105 1.73 5.53 -6.17
N HIS A 106 0.77 4.66 -6.49
CA HIS A 106 0.35 3.51 -5.70
C HIS A 106 0.80 2.22 -6.38
N ALA A 107 1.34 1.29 -5.58
CA ALA A 107 1.61 -0.07 -5.99
C ALA A 107 0.29 -0.83 -6.19
N VAL A 108 0.30 -1.77 -7.11
CA VAL A 108 -0.79 -2.75 -7.21
C VAL A 108 -0.78 -3.60 -5.96
N VAL A 109 -1.95 -3.77 -5.35
CA VAL A 109 -2.19 -4.76 -4.30
C VAL A 109 -3.09 -5.84 -4.88
N GLU A 110 -2.64 -7.08 -4.81
CA GLU A 110 -3.41 -8.25 -5.20
C GLU A 110 -3.55 -9.17 -3.99
N THR A 111 -4.75 -9.72 -3.78
CA THR A 111 -4.97 -10.74 -2.77
C THR A 111 -5.81 -11.87 -3.34
N GLN A 112 -5.38 -13.09 -3.08
CA GLN A 112 -6.15 -14.29 -3.38
C GLN A 112 -6.97 -14.65 -2.14
N ILE A 113 -8.29 -14.74 -2.31
CA ILE A 113 -9.22 -15.13 -1.26
C ILE A 113 -9.98 -16.38 -1.66
N VAL A 114 -10.30 -17.22 -0.68
CA VAL A 114 -11.19 -18.36 -0.86
C VAL A 114 -12.38 -18.23 0.08
N ARG A 115 -13.56 -18.59 -0.43
CA ARG A 115 -14.76 -18.63 0.38
C ARG A 115 -14.69 -19.79 1.37
N ILE A 116 -14.84 -19.49 2.64
CA ILE A 116 -15.02 -20.49 3.69
C ILE A 116 -16.38 -21.12 3.44
N ARG A 117 -16.38 -22.42 3.10
CA ARG A 117 -17.61 -23.20 3.07
C ARG A 117 -17.85 -23.69 4.48
N SER A 118 -18.98 -23.31 5.07
CA SER A 118 -19.49 -24.00 6.25
C SER A 118 -19.66 -25.50 5.91
N PRO A 119 -19.42 -26.41 6.87
CA PRO A 119 -19.77 -27.82 6.70
C PRO A 119 -21.23 -28.02 6.27
#